data_AF-A0A1Y4QB86-F1
#
_entry.id   AF-A0A1Y4QB86-F1
#
_cell.length_a   1.000
_cell.length_b   1.000
_cell.length_c   1.000
_cell.angle_alpha   90.00
_cell.angle_beta   90.00
_cell.angle_gamma   90.00
#
_symmetry.space_group_name_H-M   'P 1'
#
loop_
_entity.id
_entity.type
_entity.pdbx_description
1 polymer ?
#
loop_
_entity_poly.entity_id
_entity_poly.type
_entity_poly.pdbx_seq_one_letter_code
_entity_poly.pdbx_strand_id
1 'polypeptide(L)'
;MAYFLKKNRKKDKLYLSIVNSYYDSERKQTVHSTYESFGTGQALIDQGISDPVAYLEDKVRTLNYEARQKDASEISDTAPYKYAGHFLVKSILSKLDVEPIFNIYDLTRSYHFKLFDVLSALIYARILKPCSKYKTYFEVIPYLESPCCFSYDQLLEGLSYFGDNYEKIVEIFSKLTNEKYGLHPSVGYFDCTNFYFEIDKEDDIRKKGPSKENRKEPLLGLGLLLDARQIPVGLKLFPGNESEKPQIRQVIDELKKQ
;
A
#
# COMPACT_ATOMS: atom_id res chain seq x y z
N MET A 1 -8.06 17.77 26.82
CA MET A 1 -7.99 18.29 28.22
C MET A 1 -8.23 19.80 28.21
N ALA A 2 -8.75 20.41 29.28
CA ALA A 2 -9.00 21.86 29.32
C ALA A 2 -8.63 22.48 30.68
N TYR A 3 -7.83 23.55 30.66
CA TYR A 3 -7.42 24.30 31.85
C TYR A 3 -8.33 25.51 32.07
N PHE A 4 -8.62 25.83 33.33
CA PHE A 4 -9.30 27.07 33.71
C PHE A 4 -8.85 27.59 35.07
N LEU A 5 -9.04 28.90 35.30
CA LEU A 5 -8.71 29.56 36.56
C LEU A 5 -9.86 29.38 37.56
N LYS A 6 -9.60 28.70 38.67
CA LYS A 6 -10.54 28.58 39.80
C LYS A 6 -10.27 29.67 40.83
N LYS A 7 -11.31 30.48 41.09
CA LYS A 7 -11.33 31.60 42.04
C LYS A 7 -12.16 31.22 43.26
N ASN A 8 -11.54 30.96 44.41
CA ASN A 8 -12.25 30.60 45.65
C ASN A 8 -12.14 31.72 46.68
N ARG A 9 -13.25 32.18 47.26
CA ARG A 9 -13.24 33.16 48.35
C ARG A 9 -13.42 32.46 49.70
N LYS A 10 -12.52 32.71 50.66
CA LYS A 10 -12.62 32.18 52.03
C LYS A 10 -12.11 33.21 53.02
N LYS A 11 -12.92 33.53 54.05
CA LYS A 11 -12.58 34.52 55.11
C LYS A 11 -12.01 35.83 54.51
N ASP A 12 -12.74 36.39 53.55
CA ASP A 12 -12.42 37.64 52.83
C ASP A 12 -11.14 37.63 51.98
N LYS A 13 -10.54 36.45 51.78
CA LYS A 13 -9.34 36.28 50.95
C LYS A 13 -9.69 35.54 49.66
N LEU A 14 -9.16 36.04 48.54
CA LEU A 14 -9.28 35.41 47.21
C LEU A 14 -8.13 34.43 46.99
N TYR A 15 -8.44 33.14 46.85
CA TYR A 15 -7.48 32.09 46.51
C TYR A 15 -7.57 31.73 45.03
N LEU A 16 -6.41 31.61 44.39
CA LEU A 16 -6.28 31.37 42.96
C LEU A 16 -5.56 30.03 42.71
N SER A 17 -6.13 29.22 41.82
CA SER A 17 -5.56 27.94 41.40
C SER A 17 -5.94 27.65 39.95
N ILE A 18 -5.03 27.06 39.19
CA ILE A 18 -5.34 26.54 37.85
C ILE A 18 -5.77 25.09 38.01
N VAL A 19 -6.85 24.72 37.33
CA VAL A 19 -7.48 23.40 37.42
C VAL A 19 -7.57 22.79 36.01
N ASN A 20 -7.28 21.49 35.91
CA ASN A 20 -7.51 20.71 34.71
C ASN A 20 -8.87 20.01 34.79
N SER A 21 -9.67 20.13 33.73
CA SER A 21 -10.95 19.46 33.54
C SER A 21 -10.79 18.30 32.55
N TYR A 22 -11.22 17.11 32.97
CA TYR A 22 -11.25 15.92 32.12
C TYR A 22 -12.45 15.02 32.48
N TYR A 23 -12.85 14.17 31.54
CA TYR A 23 -13.92 13.20 31.76
C TYR A 23 -13.35 11.96 32.45
N ASP A 24 -13.94 11.56 33.57
CA ASP A 24 -13.59 10.33 34.29
C ASP A 24 -14.56 9.22 33.86
N SER A 25 -14.03 8.20 33.18
CA SER A 25 -14.82 7.09 32.63
C SER A 25 -15.40 6.17 33.71
N GLU A 26 -14.75 6.05 34.86
CA GLU A 26 -15.23 5.23 35.98
C GLU A 26 -16.36 5.94 36.72
N ARG A 27 -16.21 7.25 36.95
CA ARG A 27 -17.20 8.07 37.65
C ARG A 27 -18.31 8.61 36.73
N LYS A 28 -18.17 8.41 35.41
CA LYS A 28 -19.08 8.88 34.35
C LYS A 28 -19.42 10.38 34.42
N GLN A 29 -18.49 11.19 34.91
CA GLN A 29 -18.69 12.63 35.06
C GLN A 29 -17.40 13.40 34.80
N THR A 30 -17.54 14.68 34.50
CA THR A 30 -16.39 15.59 34.44
C THR A 30 -15.83 15.80 35.83
N VAL A 31 -14.54 15.55 35.98
CA VAL A 31 -13.80 15.77 37.23
C VAL A 31 -12.76 16.87 37.05
N HIS A 32 -12.36 17.44 38.17
CA HIS A 32 -11.45 18.57 38.24
C HIS A 32 -10.28 18.22 39.15
N SER A 33 -9.06 18.26 38.61
CA SER A 33 -7.83 18.11 39.39
C SER A 33 -7.06 19.42 39.42
N THR A 34 -6.56 19.81 40.58
CA THR A 34 -5.73 21.00 40.70
C THR A 34 -4.41 20.79 39.96
N TYR A 35 -4.14 21.63 38.97
CA TYR A 35 -2.88 21.64 38.24
C TYR A 35 -1.81 22.36 39.05
N GLU A 36 -2.12 23.56 39.53
CA GLU A 36 -1.19 24.39 40.32
C GLU A 36 -1.98 25.33 41.25
N SER A 37 -1.51 25.49 42.48
CA SER A 37 -2.12 26.40 43.47
C SER A 37 -1.22 27.61 43.69
N PHE A 38 -1.77 28.82 43.58
CA PHE A 38 -1.01 30.08 43.68
C PHE A 38 -1.27 30.84 44.99
N GLY A 39 -1.97 30.23 45.93
CA GLY A 39 -2.28 30.84 47.22
C GLY A 39 -3.25 32.03 47.06
N THR A 40 -2.99 33.11 47.81
CA THR A 40 -3.87 34.28 47.86
C THR A 40 -3.51 35.30 46.79
N GLY A 41 -4.51 35.96 46.20
CA GLY A 41 -4.29 37.06 45.25
C GLY A 41 -3.38 38.15 45.82
N GLN A 42 -3.53 38.50 47.10
CA GLN A 42 -2.65 39.47 47.76
C GLN A 42 -1.18 39.03 47.79
N ALA A 43 -0.90 37.76 48.03
CA ALA A 43 0.48 37.26 48.04
C ALA A 43 1.17 37.37 46.67
N LEU A 44 0.38 37.28 45.58
CA LEU A 44 0.88 37.49 44.21
C LEU A 44 1.11 38.98 43.92
N ILE A 45 0.26 39.87 44.47
CA ILE A 45 0.48 41.32 44.41
C ILE A 45 1.76 41.70 45.15
N ASP A 46 1.98 41.14 46.34
CA ASP A 46 3.18 41.36 47.14
C ASP A 46 4.46 40.85 46.45
N GLN A 47 4.32 39.87 45.54
CA GLN A 47 5.39 39.36 44.66
C GLN A 47 5.59 40.21 43.39
N GLY A 48 4.87 41.32 43.24
CA GLY A 48 5.02 42.27 42.13
C GLY A 48 4.07 42.07 40.95
N ILE A 49 3.05 41.20 41.07
CA ILE A 49 2.04 40.99 40.02
C ILE A 49 0.87 41.95 40.25
N SER A 50 0.78 43.00 39.44
CA SER A 50 -0.24 44.06 39.59
C SER A 50 -1.69 43.55 39.47
N ASP A 51 -1.95 42.62 38.55
CA ASP A 51 -3.24 41.92 38.40
C ASP A 51 -3.03 40.39 38.37
N PRO A 52 -3.13 39.73 39.53
CA PRO A 52 -2.97 38.28 39.63
C PRO A 52 -4.00 37.46 38.84
N VAL A 53 -5.19 38.03 38.60
CA VAL A 53 -6.25 37.34 37.87
C VAL A 53 -5.94 37.37 36.39
N ALA A 54 -5.64 38.55 35.83
CA ALA A 54 -5.27 38.67 34.42
C ALA A 54 -4.01 37.87 34.08
N TYR A 55 -3.00 37.90 34.96
CA TYR A 55 -1.77 37.11 34.81
C TYR A 55 -2.05 35.60 34.72
N LEU A 56 -2.89 35.07 35.61
CA LEU A 56 -3.20 33.64 35.60
C LEU A 56 -4.19 33.26 34.48
N GLU A 57 -5.06 34.17 34.05
CA GLU A 57 -5.91 33.96 32.87
C GLU A 57 -5.07 33.86 31.59
N ASP A 58 -4.00 34.65 31.47
CA ASP A 58 -3.04 34.53 30.37
C ASP A 58 -2.27 33.20 30.42
N LYS A 59 -1.79 32.80 31.60
CA LYS A 59 -1.17 31.48 31.81
C LYS A 59 -2.11 30.32 31.41
N VAL A 60 -3.40 30.42 31.74
CA VAL A 60 -4.43 29.45 31.32
C VAL A 60 -4.61 29.44 29.80
N ARG A 61 -4.56 30.59 29.12
CA ARG A 61 -4.65 30.66 27.65
C ARG A 61 -3.46 29.96 27.01
N THR A 62 -2.24 30.20 27.50
CA THR A 62 -1.01 29.54 27.02
C THR A 62 -1.09 28.02 27.21
N LEU A 63 -1.49 27.55 28.40
CA LEU A 63 -1.64 26.12 28.68
C LEU A 63 -2.67 25.44 27.77
N ASN A 64 -3.80 26.10 27.49
CA ASN A 64 -4.80 25.57 26.57
C ASN A 64 -4.32 25.60 25.11
N TYR A 65 -3.53 26.60 24.71
CA TYR A 65 -2.92 26.66 23.39
C TYR A 65 -1.92 25.52 23.18
N GLU A 66 -1.03 25.28 24.15
CA GLU A 66 -0.07 24.18 24.14
C GLU A 66 -0.76 22.81 24.15
N ALA A 67 -1.84 22.65 24.92
CA ALA A 67 -2.62 21.42 24.94
C ALA A 67 -3.27 21.12 23.58
N ARG A 68 -3.82 22.15 22.91
CA ARG A 68 -4.38 22.02 21.55
C ARG A 68 -3.33 21.72 20.50
N GLN A 69 -2.12 22.24 20.66
CA GLN A 69 -0.96 21.93 19.81
C GLN A 69 -0.51 20.47 19.99
N LYS A 70 -0.58 19.91 21.20
CA LYS A 70 -0.28 18.48 21.45
C LYS A 70 -1.33 17.54 20.84
N ASP A 71 -2.58 17.97 20.79
CA ASP A 71 -3.68 17.24 20.11
C ASP A 71 -3.69 17.49 18.57
N ALA A 72 -2.70 18.20 18.01
CA ALA A 72 -2.61 18.46 16.58
C ALA A 72 -2.10 17.22 15.82
N SER A 73 -3.03 16.53 15.17
CA SER A 73 -2.84 15.51 14.12
C SER A 73 -1.80 14.42 14.39
N GLU A 74 -2.18 13.42 15.17
CA GLU A 74 -1.56 12.08 15.15
C GLU A 74 -1.81 11.32 13.83
N ILE A 75 -2.57 11.91 12.90
CA ILE A 75 -2.85 11.36 11.57
C ILE A 75 -1.87 11.99 10.59
N SER A 76 -0.84 11.23 10.20
CA SER A 76 0.01 11.57 9.06
C SER A 76 -0.53 10.93 7.79
N ASP A 77 -0.41 11.62 6.66
CA ASP A 77 -0.64 11.04 5.33
C ASP A 77 0.41 9.99 4.96
N THR A 78 1.48 9.86 5.77
CA THR A 78 2.57 8.91 5.54
C THR A 78 2.51 7.74 6.50
N ALA A 79 2.73 6.53 5.96
CA ALA A 79 2.77 5.33 6.76
C ALA A 79 3.92 5.38 7.79
N PRO A 80 3.66 5.05 9.07
CA PRO A 80 4.66 5.14 10.15
C PRO A 80 5.77 4.09 10.04
N TYR A 81 5.59 3.09 9.18
CA TYR A 81 6.58 2.06 8.86
C TYR A 81 6.52 1.70 7.38
N LYS A 82 7.56 1.03 6.89
CA LYS A 82 7.67 0.54 5.51
C LYS A 82 7.98 -0.95 5.49
N TYR A 83 7.50 -1.65 4.48
CA TYR A 83 7.79 -3.08 4.28
C TYR A 83 9.17 -3.27 3.66
N ALA A 84 10.19 -3.54 4.46
CA ALA A 84 11.56 -3.75 3.94
C ALA A 84 11.70 -4.95 2.99
N GLY A 85 10.78 -5.93 3.02
CA GLY A 85 10.89 -7.16 2.22
C GLY A 85 10.95 -6.96 0.70
N HIS A 86 10.47 -5.83 0.17
CA HIS A 86 10.51 -5.57 -1.27
C HIS A 86 11.90 -5.17 -1.81
N PHE A 87 12.86 -4.79 -0.96
CA PHE A 87 14.17 -4.30 -1.41
C PHE A 87 14.95 -5.32 -2.22
N LEU A 88 14.87 -6.61 -1.88
CA LEU A 88 15.52 -7.67 -2.64
C LEU A 88 14.95 -7.76 -4.06
N VAL A 89 13.63 -7.71 -4.18
CA VAL A 89 12.93 -7.78 -5.47
C VAL A 89 13.21 -6.53 -6.29
N LYS A 90 13.21 -5.36 -5.67
CA LYS A 90 13.61 -4.09 -6.28
C LYS A 90 15.02 -4.19 -6.86
N SER A 91 15.98 -4.74 -6.10
CA SER A 91 17.36 -4.92 -6.59
C SER A 91 17.44 -5.85 -7.81
N ILE A 92 16.64 -6.92 -7.86
CA ILE A 92 16.58 -7.82 -9.01
C ILE A 92 16.00 -7.08 -10.23
N LEU A 93 14.87 -6.37 -10.04
CA LEU A 93 14.21 -5.64 -11.12
C LEU A 93 15.07 -4.49 -11.67
N SER A 94 15.75 -3.75 -10.80
CA SER A 94 16.72 -2.73 -11.20
C SER A 94 17.91 -3.33 -11.97
N LYS A 95 18.39 -4.52 -11.60
CA LYS A 95 19.49 -5.19 -12.31
C LYS A 95 19.06 -5.72 -13.69
N LEU A 96 17.80 -6.13 -13.83
CA LEU A 96 17.22 -6.48 -15.13
C LEU A 96 17.11 -5.26 -16.06
N ASP A 97 17.05 -4.05 -15.50
CA ASP A 97 17.05 -2.78 -16.26
C ASP A 97 15.85 -2.67 -17.23
N VAL A 98 14.66 -3.00 -16.71
CA VAL A 98 13.42 -3.07 -17.51
C VAL A 98 12.76 -1.70 -17.69
N GLU A 99 13.01 -0.76 -16.77
CA GLU A 99 12.38 0.58 -16.74
C GLU A 99 12.54 1.38 -18.04
N PRO A 100 13.74 1.45 -18.68
CA PRO A 100 13.91 2.18 -19.93
C PRO A 100 13.01 1.68 -21.07
N ILE A 101 12.71 0.38 -21.10
CA ILE A 101 11.84 -0.22 -22.13
C ILE A 101 10.39 0.23 -21.91
N PHE A 102 9.90 0.24 -20.67
CA PHE A 102 8.56 0.73 -20.35
C PHE A 102 8.43 2.24 -20.60
N ASN A 103 9.47 3.03 -20.34
CA ASN A 103 9.47 4.45 -20.66
C ASN A 103 9.28 4.72 -22.16
N ILE A 104 9.74 3.84 -23.05
CA ILE A 104 9.49 3.96 -24.50
C ILE A 104 8.01 3.70 -24.82
N TYR A 105 7.38 2.71 -24.18
CA TYR A 105 5.96 2.46 -24.36
C TYR A 105 5.10 3.62 -23.88
N ASP A 106 5.50 4.27 -22.79
CA ASP A 106 4.84 5.47 -22.25
C ASP A 106 4.83 6.62 -23.28
N LEU A 107 5.88 6.80 -24.10
CA LEU A 107 5.92 7.86 -25.13
C LEU A 107 4.86 7.71 -26.22
N THR A 108 4.41 6.48 -26.49
CA THR A 108 3.44 6.19 -27.54
C THR A 108 1.99 6.33 -27.07
N ARG A 109 1.78 6.62 -25.79
CA ARG A 109 0.45 6.63 -25.14
C ARG A 109 0.23 7.90 -24.33
N SER A 110 -1.03 8.31 -24.25
CA SER A 110 -1.45 9.49 -23.49
C SER A 110 -1.79 9.15 -22.04
N TYR A 111 -0.99 8.31 -21.37
CA TYR A 111 -1.22 7.99 -19.97
C TYR A 111 -0.73 9.12 -19.06
N HIS A 112 -1.48 9.39 -17.99
CA HIS A 112 -1.10 10.35 -16.94
C HIS A 112 -0.33 9.67 -15.79
N PHE A 113 0.22 8.48 -16.02
CA PHE A 113 1.00 7.69 -15.07
C PHE A 113 2.05 6.88 -15.83
N LYS A 114 3.07 6.38 -15.12
CA LYS A 114 4.11 5.51 -15.70
C LYS A 114 3.74 4.06 -15.57
N LEU A 115 3.84 3.29 -16.66
CA LEU A 115 3.56 1.85 -16.61
C LEU A 115 4.52 1.11 -15.69
N PHE A 116 5.80 1.49 -15.67
CA PHE A 116 6.79 0.83 -14.82
C PHE A 116 6.50 0.99 -13.32
N ASP A 117 6.01 2.16 -12.89
CA ASP A 117 5.66 2.41 -11.49
C ASP A 117 4.52 1.49 -11.04
N VAL A 118 3.50 1.31 -11.88
CA VAL A 118 2.38 0.40 -11.61
C VAL A 118 2.86 -1.06 -11.60
N LEU A 119 3.65 -1.46 -12.60
CA LEU A 119 4.15 -2.84 -12.72
C LEU A 119 5.00 -3.23 -11.50
N SER A 120 5.99 -2.39 -11.17
CA SER A 120 6.90 -2.64 -10.05
C SER A 120 6.15 -2.69 -8.71
N ALA A 121 5.23 -1.74 -8.46
CA ALA A 121 4.40 -1.75 -7.26
C ALA A 121 3.54 -3.01 -7.14
N LEU A 122 2.93 -3.49 -8.24
CA LEU A 122 2.16 -4.73 -8.27
C LEU A 122 3.02 -5.96 -7.99
N ILE A 123 4.23 -6.03 -8.55
CA ILE A 123 5.19 -7.13 -8.29
C ILE A 123 5.59 -7.15 -6.83
N TYR A 124 6.03 -6.01 -6.28
CA TYR A 124 6.46 -5.89 -4.89
C TYR A 124 5.34 -6.25 -3.93
N ALA A 125 4.15 -5.69 -4.14
CA ALA A 125 3.00 -5.95 -3.28
C ALA A 125 2.57 -7.42 -3.32
N ARG A 126 2.60 -8.07 -4.50
CA ARG A 126 2.25 -9.48 -4.63
C ARG A 126 3.18 -10.38 -3.82
N ILE A 127 4.47 -10.10 -3.80
CA ILE A 127 5.46 -10.87 -3.03
C ILE A 127 5.32 -10.61 -1.53
N LEU A 128 5.07 -9.37 -1.12
CA LEU A 128 4.92 -8.99 0.29
C LEU A 128 3.63 -9.53 0.93
N LYS A 129 2.49 -9.29 0.27
CA LYS A 129 1.17 -9.63 0.80
C LYS A 129 0.21 -9.88 -0.38
N PRO A 130 0.08 -11.13 -0.86
CA PRO A 130 -0.88 -11.47 -1.90
C PRO A 130 -2.32 -11.16 -1.44
N CYS A 131 -2.97 -10.18 -2.07
CA CYS A 131 -4.35 -9.80 -1.77
C CYS A 131 -5.07 -9.26 -3.03
N SER A 132 -6.31 -8.80 -2.88
CA SER A 132 -7.07 -8.18 -3.97
C SER A 132 -6.37 -6.90 -4.46
N LYS A 133 -6.65 -6.46 -5.69
CA LYS A 133 -6.07 -5.21 -6.24
C LYS A 133 -6.44 -3.99 -5.40
N TYR A 134 -7.68 -3.96 -4.91
CA TYR A 134 -8.15 -2.95 -3.97
C TYR A 134 -7.30 -2.91 -2.69
N LYS A 135 -7.15 -4.05 -2.00
CA LYS A 135 -6.31 -4.14 -0.79
C LYS A 135 -4.84 -3.88 -1.09
N THR A 136 -4.35 -4.30 -2.25
CA THR A 136 -2.99 -4.02 -2.71
C THR A 136 -2.74 -2.51 -2.72
N TYR A 137 -3.66 -1.76 -3.32
CA TYR A 137 -3.55 -0.31 -3.44
C TYR A 137 -3.67 0.42 -2.09
N PHE A 138 -4.65 0.07 -1.26
CA PHE A 138 -4.89 0.82 -0.01
C PHE A 138 -4.08 0.31 1.20
N GLU A 139 -3.70 -0.96 1.25
CA GLU A 139 -3.07 -1.58 2.43
C GLU A 139 -1.62 -2.01 2.22
N VAL A 140 -1.11 -2.04 0.99
CA VAL A 140 0.26 -2.55 0.71
C VAL A 140 1.14 -1.51 0.07
N ILE A 141 0.71 -0.91 -1.04
CA ILE A 141 1.47 0.09 -1.79
C ILE A 141 1.91 1.29 -0.92
N PRO A 142 1.09 1.84 0.01
CA PRO A 142 1.49 2.98 0.86
C PRO A 142 2.68 2.67 1.78
N TYR A 143 2.92 1.39 2.04
CA TYR A 143 4.00 0.88 2.89
C TYR A 143 5.26 0.49 2.07
N LEU A 144 5.28 0.67 0.75
CA LEU A 144 6.51 0.56 -0.05
C LEU A 144 7.41 1.79 0.17
N GLU A 145 8.70 1.67 -0.14
CA GLU A 145 9.69 2.74 0.07
C GLU A 145 9.27 4.05 -0.60
N SER A 146 8.96 3.98 -1.89
CA SER A 146 8.56 5.14 -2.68
C SER A 146 7.06 5.40 -2.61
N PRO A 147 6.61 6.67 -2.52
CA PRO A 147 5.21 7.00 -2.66
C PRO A 147 4.71 6.62 -4.06
N CYS A 148 3.45 6.17 -4.17
CA CYS A 148 2.84 5.90 -5.46
C CYS A 148 2.42 7.19 -6.15
N CYS A 149 2.70 7.30 -7.45
CA CYS A 149 2.34 8.45 -8.28
C CYS A 149 1.16 8.15 -9.23
N PHE A 150 0.30 7.19 -8.87
CA PHE A 150 -0.86 6.78 -9.65
C PHE A 150 -2.07 6.55 -8.75
N SER A 151 -3.27 6.78 -9.28
CA SER A 151 -4.55 6.48 -8.62
C SER A 151 -4.90 4.98 -8.70
N TYR A 152 -5.91 4.56 -7.95
CA TYR A 152 -6.43 3.19 -8.06
C TYR A 152 -6.94 2.89 -9.47
N ASP A 153 -7.64 3.84 -10.09
CA ASP A 153 -8.15 3.68 -11.47
C ASP A 153 -7.01 3.53 -12.48
N GLN A 154 -5.93 4.31 -12.31
CA GLN A 154 -4.73 4.20 -13.14
C GLN A 154 -4.01 2.86 -12.93
N LEU A 155 -4.02 2.31 -11.71
CA LEU A 155 -3.52 0.95 -11.46
C LEU A 155 -4.34 -0.10 -12.23
N LEU A 156 -5.67 0.04 -12.30
CA LEU A 156 -6.53 -0.86 -13.06
C LEU A 156 -6.31 -0.70 -14.58
N GLU A 157 -6.13 0.53 -15.06
CA GLU A 157 -5.79 0.81 -16.46
C GLU A 157 -4.45 0.17 -16.86
N GLY A 158 -3.43 0.31 -16.02
CA GLY A 158 -2.15 -0.38 -16.19
C GLY A 158 -2.30 -1.90 -16.19
N LEU A 159 -3.14 -2.45 -15.31
CA LEU A 159 -3.43 -3.89 -15.28
C LEU A 159 -4.07 -4.39 -16.58
N SER A 160 -5.00 -3.62 -17.16
CA SER A 160 -5.58 -3.92 -18.47
C SER A 160 -4.49 -3.95 -19.54
N TYR A 161 -3.63 -2.94 -19.57
CA TYR A 161 -2.52 -2.88 -20.51
C TYR A 161 -1.59 -4.10 -20.41
N PHE A 162 -1.21 -4.50 -19.19
CA PHE A 162 -0.36 -5.68 -18.99
C PHE A 162 -1.05 -6.96 -19.43
N GLY A 163 -2.36 -7.10 -19.19
CA GLY A 163 -3.14 -8.22 -19.68
C GLY A 163 -3.13 -8.32 -21.20
N ASP A 164 -3.41 -7.21 -21.89
CA ASP A 164 -3.47 -7.15 -23.36
C ASP A 164 -2.10 -7.36 -24.03
N ASN A 165 -1.01 -7.14 -23.30
CA ASN A 165 0.37 -7.18 -23.83
C ASN A 165 1.25 -8.21 -23.10
N TYR A 166 0.66 -9.17 -22.39
CA TYR A 166 1.40 -10.04 -21.49
C TYR A 166 2.52 -10.82 -22.19
N GLU A 167 2.29 -11.29 -23.43
CA GLU A 167 3.28 -12.06 -24.20
C GLU A 167 4.56 -11.24 -24.44
N LYS A 168 4.42 -9.98 -24.85
CA LYS A 168 5.54 -9.06 -25.05
C LYS A 168 6.28 -8.77 -23.74
N ILE A 169 5.54 -8.63 -22.64
CA ILE A 169 6.14 -8.41 -21.33
C ILE A 169 6.95 -9.64 -20.92
N VAL A 170 6.40 -10.84 -21.07
CA VAL A 170 7.11 -12.10 -20.80
C VAL A 170 8.38 -12.19 -21.65
N GLU A 171 8.30 -11.90 -22.94
CA GLU A 171 9.46 -11.87 -23.84
C GLU A 171 10.55 -10.89 -23.37
N ILE A 172 10.18 -9.66 -23.00
CA ILE A 172 11.11 -8.66 -22.45
C ILE A 172 11.83 -9.21 -21.21
N PHE A 173 11.07 -9.76 -20.26
CA PHE A 173 11.65 -10.32 -19.03
C PHE A 173 12.53 -11.54 -19.30
N SER A 174 12.12 -12.45 -20.18
CA SER A 174 12.90 -13.63 -20.56
C SER A 174 14.22 -13.23 -21.21
N LYS A 175 14.19 -12.29 -22.16
CA LYS A 175 15.39 -11.76 -22.84
C LYS A 175 16.36 -11.13 -21.84
N LEU A 176 15.89 -10.19 -21.03
CA LEU A 176 16.73 -9.49 -20.05
C LEU A 176 17.28 -10.45 -18.98
N THR A 177 16.49 -11.44 -18.59
CA THR A 177 16.94 -12.48 -17.65
C THR A 177 18.07 -13.31 -18.26
N ASN A 178 17.94 -13.71 -19.54
CA ASN A 178 19.01 -14.41 -20.26
C ASN A 178 20.28 -13.57 -20.37
N GLU A 179 20.17 -12.30 -20.74
CA GLU A 179 21.32 -11.40 -20.87
C GLU A 179 22.05 -11.18 -19.54
N LYS A 180 21.33 -11.08 -18.42
CA LYS A 180 21.92 -10.76 -17.10
C LYS A 180 22.34 -11.98 -16.29
N TYR A 181 21.66 -13.12 -16.43
CA TYR A 181 21.83 -14.29 -15.57
C TYR A 181 22.06 -15.60 -16.34
N GLY A 182 21.95 -15.58 -17.66
CA GLY A 182 21.88 -16.76 -18.53
C GLY A 182 20.58 -17.54 -18.34
N LEU A 183 20.12 -18.25 -19.36
CA LEU A 183 19.11 -19.30 -19.25
C LEU A 183 19.72 -20.65 -19.62
N HIS A 184 19.19 -21.73 -19.05
CA HIS A 184 19.71 -23.09 -19.25
C HIS A 184 18.66 -23.97 -19.93
N PRO A 185 18.51 -23.89 -21.27
CA PRO A 185 17.48 -24.60 -22.01
C PRO A 185 17.77 -26.10 -22.22
N SER A 186 18.79 -26.64 -21.54
CA SER A 186 19.17 -28.06 -21.66
C SER A 186 18.07 -29.02 -21.20
N VAL A 187 17.27 -28.58 -20.23
CA VAL A 187 16.08 -29.27 -19.72
C VAL A 187 14.98 -28.24 -19.54
N GLY A 188 13.76 -28.57 -19.97
CA GLY A 188 12.59 -27.72 -19.76
C GLY A 188 11.58 -28.42 -18.87
N TYR A 189 11.03 -27.70 -17.89
CA TYR A 189 9.88 -28.15 -17.10
C TYR A 189 8.64 -27.41 -17.54
N PHE A 190 7.60 -28.14 -17.91
CA PHE A 190 6.33 -27.56 -18.32
C PHE A 190 5.24 -27.98 -17.34
N ASP A 191 4.49 -26.98 -16.86
CA ASP A 191 3.32 -27.21 -16.02
C ASP A 191 2.12 -26.44 -16.56
N CYS A 192 0.93 -27.03 -16.38
CA CYS A 192 -0.33 -26.45 -16.80
C CYS A 192 -1.27 -26.30 -15.61
N THR A 193 -1.76 -25.08 -15.42
CA THR A 193 -2.83 -24.80 -14.45
C THR A 193 -4.06 -24.27 -15.16
N ASN A 194 -5.23 -24.66 -14.68
CA ASN A 194 -6.50 -24.16 -15.17
C ASN A 194 -7.10 -23.18 -14.16
N PHE A 195 -7.58 -22.04 -14.66
CA PHE A 195 -8.40 -21.11 -13.91
C PHE A 195 -9.85 -21.30 -14.30
N TYR A 196 -10.76 -21.30 -13.32
CA TYR A 196 -12.19 -21.23 -13.54
C TYR A 196 -12.70 -19.84 -13.18
N PHE A 197 -13.76 -19.41 -13.84
CA PHE A 197 -14.39 -18.12 -13.59
C PHE A 197 -15.86 -18.32 -13.27
N GLU A 198 -16.35 -17.71 -12.19
CA GLU A 198 -17.77 -17.71 -11.82
C GLU A 198 -18.55 -16.73 -12.72
N ILE A 199 -18.54 -17.00 -14.03
CA ILE A 199 -19.24 -16.25 -15.07
C ILE A 199 -19.96 -17.24 -15.97
N ASP A 200 -21.16 -16.89 -16.42
CA ASP A 200 -21.92 -17.78 -17.31
C ASP A 200 -21.46 -17.69 -18.76
N LYS A 201 -21.02 -16.50 -19.17
CA LYS A 201 -20.71 -16.14 -20.56
C LYS A 201 -19.26 -16.48 -20.89
N GLU A 202 -19.10 -17.26 -21.95
CA GLU A 202 -17.78 -17.51 -22.58
C GLU A 202 -17.30 -16.29 -23.36
N ASP A 203 -15.99 -16.17 -23.50
CA ASP A 203 -15.36 -15.24 -24.45
C ASP A 203 -14.35 -15.99 -25.32
N ASP A 204 -13.45 -15.27 -26.01
CA ASP A 204 -12.52 -15.87 -26.95
C ASP A 204 -11.56 -16.87 -26.30
N ILE A 205 -11.18 -16.67 -25.03
CA ILE A 205 -10.16 -17.48 -24.35
C ILE A 205 -10.70 -18.25 -23.14
N ARG A 206 -11.81 -17.82 -22.53
CA ARG A 206 -12.49 -18.50 -21.42
C ARG A 206 -13.63 -19.31 -22.00
N LYS A 207 -13.41 -20.62 -22.14
CA LYS A 207 -14.34 -21.56 -22.78
C LYS A 207 -14.77 -22.66 -21.82
N LYS A 208 -16.03 -23.07 -21.92
CA LYS A 208 -16.57 -24.23 -21.22
C LYS A 208 -16.05 -25.50 -21.87
N GLY A 209 -15.80 -26.50 -21.05
CA GLY A 209 -15.32 -27.77 -21.54
C GLY A 209 -15.11 -28.80 -20.44
N PRO A 210 -14.57 -29.97 -20.80
CA PRO A 210 -14.30 -31.04 -19.86
C PRO A 210 -13.31 -30.57 -18.79
N SER A 211 -13.77 -30.45 -17.55
CA SER A 211 -12.90 -30.19 -16.39
C SER A 211 -12.65 -31.49 -15.62
N LYS A 212 -11.43 -31.68 -15.09
CA LYS A 212 -11.11 -32.78 -14.17
C LYS A 212 -12.05 -32.81 -12.95
N GLU A 213 -12.55 -31.65 -12.55
CA GLU A 213 -13.47 -31.46 -11.42
C GLU A 213 -14.95 -31.42 -11.84
N ASN A 214 -15.27 -31.71 -13.12
CA ASN A 214 -16.62 -31.64 -13.69
C ASN A 214 -17.32 -30.27 -13.53
N ARG A 215 -16.52 -29.20 -13.50
CA ARG A 215 -16.98 -27.80 -13.52
C ARG A 215 -17.58 -27.43 -14.88
N LYS A 216 -18.65 -26.62 -14.85
CA LYS A 216 -19.38 -26.15 -16.04
C LYS A 216 -19.08 -24.70 -16.40
N GLU A 217 -18.33 -24.04 -15.54
CA GLU A 217 -17.85 -22.68 -15.67
C GLU A 217 -16.79 -22.57 -16.78
N PRO A 218 -16.67 -21.41 -17.46
CA PRO A 218 -15.60 -21.17 -18.42
C PRO A 218 -14.21 -21.32 -17.78
N LEU A 219 -13.33 -21.98 -18.51
CA LEU A 219 -11.97 -22.31 -18.11
C LEU A 219 -10.95 -21.55 -18.96
N LEU A 220 -9.84 -21.16 -18.33
CA LEU A 220 -8.65 -20.63 -18.98
C LEU A 220 -7.45 -21.49 -18.58
N GLY A 221 -6.74 -22.03 -19.57
CA GLY A 221 -5.48 -22.73 -19.37
C GLY A 221 -4.32 -21.75 -19.33
N LEU A 222 -3.36 -22.02 -18.45
CA LEU A 222 -2.07 -21.35 -18.39
C LEU A 222 -0.98 -22.42 -18.49
N GLY A 223 -0.17 -22.33 -19.54
CA GLY A 223 1.06 -23.09 -19.71
C GLY A 223 2.25 -22.26 -19.26
N LEU A 224 3.07 -22.82 -18.37
CA LEU A 224 4.31 -22.22 -17.88
C LEU A 224 5.48 -23.12 -18.23
N LEU A 225 6.49 -22.55 -18.90
CA LEU A 225 7.74 -23.25 -19.22
C LEU A 225 8.89 -22.66 -18.41
N LEU A 226 9.64 -23.54 -17.74
CA LEU A 226 10.79 -23.23 -16.92
C LEU A 226 12.06 -23.86 -17.51
N ASP A 227 13.21 -23.21 -17.33
CA ASP A 227 14.52 -23.75 -17.70
C ASP A 227 15.05 -24.81 -16.70
N ALA A 228 16.25 -25.33 -16.91
CA ALA A 228 16.85 -26.34 -16.04
C ALA A 228 17.10 -25.87 -14.60
N ARG A 229 17.09 -24.55 -14.36
CA ARG A 229 17.21 -23.93 -13.03
C ARG A 229 15.86 -23.45 -12.49
N GLN A 230 14.76 -23.87 -13.11
CA GLN A 230 13.38 -23.53 -12.74
C GLN A 230 13.08 -22.02 -12.91
N ILE A 231 13.83 -21.32 -13.75
CA ILE A 231 13.54 -19.93 -14.10
C ILE A 231 12.44 -19.92 -15.17
N PRO A 232 11.35 -19.15 -14.98
CA PRO A 232 10.34 -19.00 -16.03
C PRO A 232 10.93 -18.38 -17.30
N VAL A 233 10.69 -19.04 -18.43
CA VAL A 233 11.17 -18.60 -19.75
C VAL A 233 10.06 -18.37 -20.75
N GLY A 234 8.91 -19.02 -20.57
CA GLY A 234 7.74 -18.85 -21.44
C GLY A 234 6.43 -19.01 -20.69
N LEU A 235 5.41 -18.28 -21.13
CA LEU A 235 4.08 -18.30 -20.54
C LEU A 235 3.03 -18.13 -21.65
N LYS A 236 1.99 -18.96 -21.66
CA LYS A 236 0.91 -18.90 -22.64
C LYS A 236 -0.45 -19.13 -22.01
N LEU A 237 -1.40 -18.28 -22.36
CA LEU A 237 -2.81 -18.47 -22.05
C LEU A 237 -3.54 -19.08 -23.24
N PHE A 238 -4.42 -20.05 -22.99
CA PHE A 238 -5.19 -20.75 -24.02
C PHE A 238 -6.56 -21.22 -23.49
N PRO A 239 -7.53 -21.52 -24.37
CA PRO A 239 -8.83 -22.03 -23.95
C PRO A 239 -8.72 -23.29 -23.08
N GLY A 240 -9.29 -23.25 -21.87
CA GLY A 240 -9.15 -24.35 -20.91
C GLY A 240 -9.91 -25.62 -21.28
N ASN A 241 -10.71 -25.58 -22.36
CA ASN A 241 -11.37 -26.75 -22.95
C ASN A 241 -10.53 -27.48 -24.00
N GLU A 242 -9.35 -26.95 -24.34
CA GLU A 242 -8.41 -27.57 -25.26
C GLU A 242 -7.39 -28.46 -24.52
N SER A 243 -6.76 -29.39 -25.25
CA SER A 243 -5.66 -30.17 -24.68
C SER A 243 -4.43 -29.29 -24.48
N GLU A 244 -3.68 -29.54 -23.40
CA GLU A 244 -2.37 -28.93 -23.14
C GLU A 244 -1.27 -29.40 -24.11
N LYS A 245 -1.40 -30.58 -24.73
CA LYS A 245 -0.33 -31.17 -25.56
C LYS A 245 0.10 -30.31 -26.76
N PRO A 246 -0.82 -29.74 -27.57
CA PRO A 246 -0.43 -28.82 -28.65
C PRO A 246 0.19 -27.53 -28.12
N GLN A 247 -0.24 -27.07 -26.94
CA GLN A 247 0.21 -25.82 -26.32
C GLN A 247 1.67 -25.94 -25.88
N ILE A 248 2.08 -27.08 -25.31
CA ILE A 248 3.50 -27.39 -25.01
C ILE A 248 4.37 -27.16 -26.24
N ARG A 249 3.96 -27.72 -27.38
CA ARG A 249 4.73 -27.63 -28.62
C ARG A 249 4.82 -26.19 -29.12
N GLN A 250 3.71 -25.45 -29.09
CA GLN A 250 3.70 -24.04 -29.48
C GLN A 250 4.63 -23.19 -28.61
N VAL A 251 4.55 -23.31 -27.28
CA VAL A 251 5.40 -22.55 -26.35
C VAL A 251 6.89 -22.86 -26.58
N ILE A 252 7.24 -24.13 -26.78
CA ILE A 252 8.62 -24.53 -27.09
C ILE A 252 9.07 -23.95 -28.46
N ASP A 253 8.23 -24.02 -29.48
CA ASP A 253 8.55 -23.54 -30.83
C ASP A 253 8.63 -22.01 -30.90
N GLU A 254 7.84 -21.28 -30.11
CA GLU A 254 7.93 -19.83 -29.93
C GLU A 254 9.25 -19.43 -29.26
N LEU A 255 9.65 -20.12 -28.18
CA LEU A 255 10.92 -19.84 -27.51
C LEU A 255 12.15 -20.08 -28.38
N LYS A 256 12.12 -21.07 -29.26
CA LYS A 256 13.24 -21.33 -30.19
C LYS A 256 13.45 -20.19 -31.20
N LYS A 257 12.46 -19.30 -31.37
CA LYS A 257 12.52 -18.17 -32.32
C LYS A 257 12.96 -16.85 -31.68
N GLN A 258 12.98 -16.78 -30.34
CA GLN A 258 13.43 -15.62 -29.55
C GLN A 258 14.96 -15.65 -29.42
#